data_AF-A0A1H9LVW1-F1
#
_entry.id   AF-A0A1H9LVW1-F1
#
_cell.length_a   1.000
_cell.length_b   1.000
_cell.length_c   1.000
_cell.angle_alpha   90.00
_cell.angle_beta   90.00
_cell.angle_gamma   90.00
#
_symmetry.space_group_name_H-M   'P 1'
#
loop_
_entity.id
_entity.type
_entity.pdbx_description
1 polymer ?
#
loop_
_entity_poly.entity_id
_entity_poly.type
_entity_poly.pdbx_seq_one_letter_code
_entity_poly.pdbx_strand_id
1 'polypeptide(L)'
;MSAKVDGTELEIARLWSRRPVITAGGRELPKDELGHYQLRDRRGVRTVTTTFDWRQFGPRLRVGDTDVLLGRPIPGWVRVAYLVLLVVGVGLGGALGGLVAVASAMGSAALLRREDRPASIVVAAALVPLAGVVVYLGLATALAR
;
A
#
# COMPACT_ATOMS: atom_id res chain seq x y z
N MET A 1 5.07 -11.46 -3.08
CA MET A 1 3.92 -11.09 -3.93
C MET A 1 4.41 -11.09 -5.36
N SER A 2 3.70 -11.72 -6.28
CA SER A 2 4.10 -11.74 -7.69
C SER A 2 3.06 -11.07 -8.59
N ALA A 3 3.51 -10.65 -9.76
CA ALA A 3 2.70 -10.06 -10.81
C ALA A 3 3.19 -10.56 -12.16
N LYS A 4 2.27 -11.00 -13.02
CA LYS A 4 2.59 -11.43 -14.38
C LYS A 4 2.31 -10.29 -15.36
N VAL A 5 3.34 -9.85 -16.07
CA VAL A 5 3.25 -8.76 -17.04
C VAL A 5 3.79 -9.24 -18.38
N ASP A 6 2.94 -9.30 -19.40
CA ASP A 6 3.31 -9.73 -20.76
C ASP A 6 4.06 -11.07 -20.83
N GLY A 7 3.75 -12.00 -19.93
CA GLY A 7 4.39 -13.30 -19.85
C GLY A 7 5.65 -13.35 -18.96
N THR A 8 6.13 -12.22 -18.47
CA THR A 8 7.21 -12.14 -17.46
C THR A 8 6.60 -12.15 -16.07
N GLU A 9 7.07 -13.05 -15.21
CA GLU A 9 6.73 -13.01 -13.78
C GLU A 9 7.70 -12.09 -13.03
N LEU A 10 7.12 -11.11 -12.35
CA LEU A 10 7.81 -10.18 -11.48
C LEU A 10 7.49 -10.54 -10.04
N GLU A 11 8.50 -10.73 -9.24
CA GLU A 11 8.40 -10.91 -7.81
C GLU A 11 8.71 -9.58 -7.13
N ILE A 12 7.83 -9.15 -6.23
CA ILE A 12 8.01 -7.91 -5.47
C ILE A 12 8.11 -8.25 -3.99
N ALA A 13 9.26 -7.89 -3.40
CA ALA A 13 9.51 -7.92 -1.97
C ALA A 13 9.51 -6.50 -1.41
N ARG A 14 9.12 -6.37 -0.12
CA ARG A 14 9.09 -5.09 0.62
C ARG A 14 8.31 -3.99 -0.10
N LEU A 15 7.16 -4.34 -0.67
CA LEU A 15 6.33 -3.47 -1.50
C LEU A 15 5.95 -2.12 -0.87
N TRP A 16 5.78 -2.09 0.45
CA TRP A 16 5.41 -0.89 1.20
C TRP A 16 6.62 -0.11 1.76
N SER A 17 7.84 -0.52 1.41
CA SER A 17 9.06 0.19 1.80
C SER A 17 9.39 1.28 0.77
N ARG A 18 10.19 2.27 1.18
CA ARG A 18 10.73 3.30 0.27
C ARG A 18 11.58 2.73 -0.87
N ARG A 19 12.04 1.48 -0.74
CA ARG A 19 12.90 0.79 -1.70
C ARG A 19 12.41 -0.65 -1.87
N PRO A 20 11.32 -0.86 -2.64
CA PRO A 20 10.86 -2.21 -2.94
C PRO A 20 11.96 -2.97 -3.69
N VAL A 21 12.00 -4.29 -3.55
CA VAL A 21 12.91 -5.13 -4.33
C VAL A 21 12.06 -5.82 -5.38
N ILE A 22 12.39 -5.61 -6.65
CA ILE A 22 11.67 -6.21 -7.78
C ILE A 22 12.63 -7.16 -8.48
N THR A 23 12.27 -8.44 -8.51
CA THR A 23 13.03 -9.50 -9.15
C THR A 23 12.27 -10.05 -10.36
N ALA A 24 12.98 -10.38 -11.43
CA ALA A 24 12.45 -11.06 -12.61
C ALA A 24 13.31 -12.31 -12.87
N GLY A 25 12.70 -13.50 -12.85
CA GLY A 25 13.43 -14.77 -12.99
C GLY A 25 14.54 -14.95 -11.95
N GLY A 26 14.29 -14.53 -10.70
CA GLY A 26 15.23 -14.65 -9.58
C GLY A 26 16.36 -13.60 -9.54
N ARG A 27 16.40 -12.62 -10.46
CA ARG A 27 17.40 -11.54 -10.46
C ARG A 27 16.75 -10.19 -10.20
N GLU A 28 17.37 -9.37 -9.35
CA GLU A 28 16.91 -8.02 -9.07
C GLU A 28 17.03 -7.15 -10.32
N LEU A 29 15.97 -6.40 -10.62
CA LEU A 29 15.97 -5.48 -11.75
C LEU A 29 16.95 -4.32 -11.47
N PRO A 30 17.77 -3.94 -12.45
CA PRO A 30 18.60 -2.75 -12.32
C PRO A 30 17.72 -1.52 -12.14
N LYS A 31 18.17 -0.60 -11.27
CA LYS A 31 17.48 0.66 -10.99
C LYS A 31 18.33 1.85 -11.42
N ASP A 32 17.68 2.90 -11.90
CA ASP A 32 18.33 4.19 -12.14
C ASP A 32 18.51 4.99 -10.84
N GLU A 33 19.16 6.15 -10.94
CA GLU A 33 19.38 7.06 -9.80
C GLU A 33 18.08 7.64 -9.23
N LEU A 34 17.00 7.63 -10.02
CA LEU A 34 15.66 8.09 -9.64
C LEU A 34 14.82 6.96 -9.00
N GLY A 35 15.33 5.73 -8.96
CA GLY A 35 14.65 4.56 -8.40
C GLY A 35 13.66 3.88 -9.35
N HIS A 36 13.70 4.17 -10.65
CA HIS A 36 12.96 3.42 -11.65
C HIS A 36 13.72 2.14 -12.02
N TYR A 37 12.99 1.04 -12.12
CA TYR A 37 13.56 -0.27 -12.45
C TYR A 37 13.51 -0.47 -13.96
N GLN A 38 14.47 -1.18 -14.53
CA GLN A 38 14.50 -1.49 -15.95
C GLN A 38 14.29 -2.98 -16.16
N LEU A 39 13.17 -3.34 -16.78
CA LEU A 39 12.89 -4.70 -17.22
C LEU A 39 13.41 -4.88 -18.63
N ARG A 40 14.36 -5.80 -18.82
CA ARG A 40 14.82 -6.23 -20.14
C ARG A 40 14.15 -7.55 -20.50
N ASP A 41 13.36 -7.53 -21.57
CA ASP A 41 12.66 -8.71 -22.09
C ASP A 41 12.73 -8.78 -23.62
N ARG A 42 11.98 -9.70 -24.23
CA ARG A 42 11.97 -9.93 -25.69
C ARG A 42 11.44 -8.72 -26.49
N ARG A 43 10.74 -7.78 -25.87
CA ARG A 43 10.22 -6.54 -26.49
C ARG A 43 11.16 -5.35 -26.31
N GLY A 44 12.25 -5.50 -25.56
CA GLY A 44 13.26 -4.47 -25.34
C GLY A 44 13.45 -4.13 -23.87
N VAL A 45 13.90 -2.89 -23.60
CA VAL A 45 14.06 -2.35 -22.24
C VAL A 45 12.84 -1.49 -21.91
N ARG A 46 12.15 -1.83 -20.81
CA ARG A 46 10.94 -1.14 -20.34
C ARG A 46 11.13 -0.62 -18.93
N THR A 47 10.66 0.59 -18.68
CA THR A 47 10.70 1.19 -17.34
C THR A 47 9.59 0.60 -16.48
N VAL A 48 9.96 0.17 -15.29
CA VAL A 48 9.08 -0.33 -14.24
C VAL A 48 9.07 0.71 -13.11
N THR A 49 7.92 1.31 -12.88
CA THR A 49 7.71 2.30 -11.83
C THR A 49 6.73 1.78 -10.80
N THR A 50 6.99 2.12 -9.54
CA THR A 50 6.07 1.83 -8.43
C THR A 50 5.28 3.10 -8.12
N THR A 51 3.96 3.00 -8.23
CA THR A 51 3.02 4.10 -7.97
C THR A 51 1.99 3.67 -6.93
N PHE A 52 1.12 4.59 -6.52
CA PHE A 52 0.06 4.32 -5.57
C PHE A 52 -1.31 4.64 -6.17
N ASP A 53 -2.21 3.65 -6.14
CA ASP A 53 -3.60 3.84 -6.53
C ASP A 53 -4.42 4.23 -5.29
N TRP A 54 -4.76 5.52 -5.20
CA TRP A 54 -5.59 6.08 -4.15
C TRP A 54 -7.02 5.51 -4.12
N ARG A 55 -7.56 5.07 -5.26
CA ARG A 55 -8.93 4.49 -5.33
C ARG A 55 -8.99 3.12 -4.70
N GLN A 56 -7.87 2.39 -4.74
CA GLN A 56 -7.77 1.05 -4.16
C GLN A 56 -6.94 1.01 -2.89
N PHE A 57 -6.42 2.16 -2.42
CA PHE A 57 -5.49 2.25 -1.30
C PHE A 57 -4.38 1.21 -1.39
N GLY A 58 -3.68 1.19 -2.53
CA GLY A 58 -2.57 0.26 -2.63
C GLY A 58 -1.58 0.51 -3.75
N PRO A 59 -0.42 -0.17 -3.64
CA PRO A 59 0.66 -0.07 -4.59
C PRO A 59 0.26 -0.63 -5.95
N ARG A 60 0.70 0.07 -6.99
CA ARG A 60 0.49 -0.26 -8.40
C ARG A 60 1.85 -0.28 -9.09
N LEU A 61 2.06 -1.30 -9.90
CA LEU A 61 3.24 -1.42 -10.75
C LEU A 61 2.88 -0.94 -12.14
N ARG A 62 3.62 0.03 -12.68
CA ARG A 62 3.49 0.42 -14.08
C ARG A 62 4.72 -0.04 -14.85
N VAL A 63 4.52 -0.87 -15.86
CA VAL A 63 5.56 -1.45 -16.72
C VAL A 63 5.34 -0.92 -18.14
N GLY A 64 6.11 0.09 -18.52
CA GLY A 64 5.81 0.87 -19.74
C GLY A 64 4.41 1.49 -19.67
N ASP A 65 3.52 1.04 -20.55
CA ASP A 65 2.10 1.45 -20.59
C ASP A 65 1.14 0.50 -19.89
N THR A 66 1.65 -0.63 -19.36
CA THR A 66 0.82 -1.62 -18.67
C THR A 66 0.80 -1.33 -17.19
N ASP A 67 -0.41 -1.21 -16.65
CA ASP A 67 -0.63 -0.96 -15.25
C ASP A 67 -1.14 -2.21 -14.53
N VAL A 68 -0.47 -2.62 -13.46
CA VAL A 68 -0.81 -3.82 -12.68
C VAL A 68 -1.00 -3.46 -11.22
N LEU A 69 -2.19 -3.72 -10.71
CA LEU A 69 -2.47 -3.59 -9.28
C LEU A 69 -1.86 -4.76 -8.53
N LEU A 70 -1.10 -4.48 -7.47
CA LEU A 70 -0.44 -5.51 -6.70
C LEU A 70 -1.31 -5.97 -5.52
N GLY A 71 -1.60 -7.27 -5.50
CA GLY A 71 -2.35 -7.94 -4.45
C GLY A 71 -3.86 -8.01 -4.66
N ARG A 72 -4.56 -8.58 -3.66
CA ARG A 72 -6.00 -8.77 -3.73
C ARG A 72 -6.76 -7.43 -3.64
N PRO A 73 -7.87 -7.28 -4.39
CA PRO A 73 -8.69 -6.09 -4.27
C PRO A 73 -9.27 -5.99 -2.86
N ILE A 74 -9.22 -4.79 -2.29
CA ILE A 74 -9.84 -4.51 -1.00
C ILE A 74 -11.36 -4.44 -1.20
N PRO A 75 -12.17 -5.09 -0.33
CA PRO A 75 -13.63 -4.99 -0.38
C PRO A 75 -14.12 -3.55 -0.34
N GLY A 76 -15.18 -3.23 -1.08
CA GLY A 76 -15.69 -1.86 -1.19
C GLY A 76 -16.08 -1.23 0.15
N TRP A 77 -16.72 -2.00 1.04
CA TRP A 77 -17.14 -1.54 2.36
C TRP A 77 -15.96 -1.08 3.24
N VAL A 78 -14.80 -1.74 3.14
CA VAL A 78 -13.57 -1.34 3.86
C VAL A 78 -13.09 0.02 3.37
N ARG A 79 -13.17 0.27 2.06
CA ARG A 79 -12.77 1.57 1.48
C ARG A 79 -13.66 2.69 2.00
N VAL A 80 -14.98 2.45 2.06
CA VAL A 80 -15.94 3.39 2.63
C VAL A 80 -15.62 3.65 4.11
N ALA A 81 -15.33 2.61 4.89
CA ALA A 81 -14.96 2.75 6.29
C ALA A 81 -13.71 3.64 6.50
N TYR A 82 -12.67 3.50 5.66
CA TYR A 82 -11.50 4.39 5.74
C TYR A 82 -11.80 5.83 5.32
N LEU A 83 -12.65 6.04 4.32
CA LEU A 83 -13.07 7.40 3.94
C LEU A 83 -13.83 8.08 5.08
N VAL A 84 -14.74 7.36 5.74
CA VAL A 84 -15.45 7.84 6.92
C VAL A 84 -14.46 8.16 8.04
N LEU A 85 -13.51 7.25 8.32
CA LEU A 85 -12.47 7.48 9.33
C LEU A 85 -11.64 8.73 9.02
N LEU A 86 -11.30 8.96 7.75
CA LEU A 86 -10.57 10.15 7.33
C LEU A 86 -11.37 11.44 7.55
N VAL A 87 -12.64 11.46 7.12
CA VAL A 87 -13.52 12.63 7.29
C VAL A 87 -13.73 12.93 8.78
N VAL A 88 -14.02 11.91 9.59
CA VAL A 88 -14.21 12.08 11.04
C VAL A 88 -12.90 12.47 11.72
N GLY A 89 -11.78 11.85 11.36
CA GLY A 89 -10.46 12.15 11.90
C GLY A 89 -10.03 13.58 11.62
N VAL A 90 -10.21 14.05 10.39
CA VAL A 90 -9.93 15.46 10.03
C VAL A 90 -10.92 16.40 10.71
N GLY A 91 -12.21 16.07 10.75
CA GLY A 91 -13.24 16.93 11.32
C GLY A 91 -13.10 17.13 12.84
N LEU A 92 -12.76 16.07 13.57
CA LEU A 92 -12.62 16.11 15.03
C LEU A 92 -11.19 16.46 15.49
N GLY A 93 -10.18 16.05 14.73
CA GLY A 93 -8.78 16.15 15.15
C GLY A 93 -7.85 16.94 14.23
N GLY A 94 -8.40 17.62 13.23
CA GLY A 94 -7.64 18.42 12.28
C GLY A 94 -6.58 17.62 11.53
N ALA A 95 -5.43 18.24 11.27
CA ALA A 95 -4.34 17.60 10.53
C ALA A 95 -3.80 16.32 11.21
N LEU A 96 -3.72 16.30 12.54
CA LEU A 96 -3.25 15.13 13.29
C LEU A 96 -4.21 13.95 13.17
N GLY A 97 -5.52 14.20 13.33
CA GLY A 97 -6.52 13.16 13.14
C GLY A 97 -6.55 12.63 11.70
N GLY A 98 -6.34 13.50 10.71
CA GLY A 98 -6.16 13.11 9.32
C GLY A 98 -4.95 12.20 9.09
N LEU A 99 -3.78 12.53 9.63
CA LEU A 99 -2.57 11.71 9.52
C LEU A 99 -2.76 10.32 10.13
N VAL A 100 -3.38 10.25 11.32
CA VAL A 100 -3.69 8.98 11.99
C VAL A 100 -4.66 8.14 11.16
N ALA A 101 -5.69 8.75 10.58
CA ALA A 101 -6.63 8.05 9.72
C ALA A 101 -5.97 7.49 8.45
N VAL A 102 -5.10 8.26 7.80
CA VAL A 102 -4.33 7.80 6.63
C VAL A 102 -3.39 6.65 6.99
N ALA A 103 -2.61 6.80 8.07
CA ALA A 103 -1.70 5.74 8.53
C ALA A 103 -2.45 4.44 8.87
N SER A 104 -3.60 4.57 9.53
CA SER A 104 -4.45 3.43 9.88
C SER A 104 -5.03 2.74 8.65
N ALA A 105 -5.51 3.52 7.68
CA ALA A 105 -6.02 2.99 6.41
C ALA A 105 -4.92 2.26 5.62
N MET A 106 -3.71 2.84 5.54
CA MET A 106 -2.57 2.22 4.85
C MET A 106 -2.13 0.91 5.54
N GLY A 107 -2.01 0.89 6.87
CA GLY A 107 -1.64 -0.30 7.62
C GLY A 107 -2.66 -1.44 7.44
N SER A 108 -3.94 -1.09 7.50
CA SER A 108 -5.03 -2.05 7.32
C SER A 108 -5.12 -2.56 5.87
N ALA A 109 -4.92 -1.69 4.89
CA ALA A 109 -4.84 -2.05 3.48
C ALA A 109 -3.66 -2.99 3.20
N ALA A 110 -2.50 -2.75 3.81
CA ALA A 110 -1.33 -3.62 3.70
C ALA A 110 -1.61 -5.03 4.27
N LEU A 111 -2.33 -5.13 5.39
CA LEU A 111 -2.74 -6.40 5.98
C LEU A 111 -3.74 -7.15 5.09
N LEU A 112 -4.80 -6.50 4.62
CA LEU A 112 -5.85 -7.11 3.81
C LEU A 112 -5.38 -7.59 2.42
N ARG A 113 -4.29 -7.00 1.92
CA ARG A 113 -3.67 -7.34 0.64
C ARG A 113 -2.67 -8.50 0.72
N ARG A 114 -2.36 -9.02 1.91
CA ARG A 114 -1.50 -10.21 2.04
C ARG A 114 -2.12 -11.42 1.34
N GLU A 115 -1.27 -12.15 0.63
CA GLU A 115 -1.60 -13.35 -0.14
C GLU A 115 -2.10 -14.47 0.80
N ASP A 116 -1.38 -14.65 1.92
CA ASP A 116 -1.72 -15.57 3.01
C ASP A 116 -2.61 -14.88 4.04
N ARG A 117 -3.90 -14.72 3.72
CA ARG A 117 -4.87 -14.11 4.64
C ARG A 117 -5.71 -15.16 5.40
N PRO A 118 -5.34 -15.56 6.63
CA PRO A 118 -6.29 -16.20 7.53
C PRO A 118 -7.40 -15.21 7.91
N ALA A 119 -8.59 -15.72 8.25
CA ALA A 119 -9.75 -14.89 8.60
C ALA A 119 -9.45 -13.89 9.74
N SER A 120 -8.51 -14.23 10.63
CA SER A 120 -8.03 -13.37 11.72
C SER A 120 -7.37 -12.07 11.25
N ILE A 121 -6.82 -12.00 10.03
CA ILE A 121 -6.24 -10.77 9.48
C ILE A 121 -7.30 -9.69 9.25
N VAL A 122 -8.54 -10.08 8.96
CA VAL A 122 -9.65 -9.11 8.80
C VAL A 122 -9.94 -8.42 10.14
N VAL A 123 -9.93 -9.18 11.23
CA VAL A 123 -10.09 -8.65 12.59
C VAL A 123 -8.92 -7.75 12.95
N ALA A 124 -7.69 -8.19 12.70
CA ALA A 124 -6.50 -7.38 12.95
C ALA A 124 -6.52 -6.05 12.17
N ALA A 125 -6.93 -6.08 10.89
CA ALA A 125 -7.11 -4.88 10.08
C ALA A 125 -8.20 -3.94 10.64
N ALA A 126 -9.29 -4.50 11.18
CA ALA A 126 -10.34 -3.70 11.82
C ALA A 126 -9.90 -3.06 13.15
N LEU A 127 -8.89 -3.62 13.84
CA LEU A 127 -8.34 -3.08 15.09
C LEU A 127 -7.38 -1.90 14.87
N VAL A 128 -6.75 -1.78 13.69
CA VAL A 128 -5.78 -0.70 13.42
C VAL A 128 -6.41 0.70 13.54
N PRO A 129 -7.62 0.99 12.99
CA PRO A 129 -8.31 2.25 13.25
C PRO A 129 -8.54 2.55 14.74
N LEU A 130 -8.90 1.54 15.54
CA LEU A 130 -9.12 1.70 16.98
C LEU A 130 -7.83 2.05 17.71
N ALA A 131 -6.73 1.37 17.37
CA ALA A 131 -5.40 1.71 17.88
C ALA A 131 -5.01 3.15 17.50
N GLY A 132 -5.32 3.58 16.27
CA GLY A 132 -5.14 4.96 15.82
C GLY A 132 -5.87 5.97 16.70
N VAL A 133 -7.15 5.73 17.01
CA VAL A 133 -7.93 6.60 17.91
C VAL A 133 -7.30 6.68 19.31
N VAL A 134 -6.86 5.55 19.87
CA VAL A 134 -6.19 5.52 21.18
C VAL A 134 -4.90 6.33 21.16
N VAL A 135 -4.08 6.19 20.12
CA VAL A 135 -2.85 6.97 19.95
C VAL A 135 -3.15 8.47 19.80
N TYR A 136 -4.18 8.82 19.01
CA TYR A 136 -4.61 10.20 18.84
C TYR A 136 -5.05 10.82 20.18
N LEU A 137 -5.90 10.14 20.95
CA LEU A 137 -6.32 10.60 22.28
C LEU A 137 -5.15 10.71 23.25
N GLY A 138 -4.21 9.76 23.23
CA GLY A 138 -2.99 9.82 24.03
C GLY A 138 -2.10 11.03 23.69
N LEU A 139 -1.89 11.32 22.41
CA LEU A 139 -1.15 12.50 21.96
C LEU A 139 -1.89 13.80 22.31
N ALA A 140 -3.18 13.88 22.04
CA ALA A 140 -4.00 15.05 22.32
C ALA A 140 -4.01 15.38 23.83
N THR A 141 -4.16 14.37 24.69
CA THR A 141 -4.12 14.55 26.15
C THR A 141 -2.72 14.93 26.66
N ALA A 142 -1.66 14.38 26.07
CA ALA A 142 -0.29 14.74 26.43
C ALA A 142 0.07 16.18 26.02
N LEU A 143 -0.41 16.65 24.86
CA LEU A 143 -0.18 18.00 24.36
C LEU A 143 -1.07 19.07 25.03
N ALA A 144 -2.19 18.65 25.63
CA ALA A 144 -3.09 19.54 26.38
C ALA A 144 -2.67 19.77 27.84
N ARG A 145 -1.57 19.16 28.28
CA ARG A 145 -0.91 19.40 29.58
C ARG A 145 0.32 20.27 29.38
#